data_AF-W7MSS8-F1
#
_entry.id   AF-W7MSS8-F1
#
_cell.length_a   1.000
_cell.length_b   1.000
_cell.length_c   1.000
_cell.angle_alpha   90.00
_cell.angle_beta   90.00
_cell.angle_gamma   90.00
#
_symmetry.space_group_name_H-M   'P 1'
#
loop_
_entity.id
_entity.type
_entity.pdbx_description
1 polymer ?
#
loop_
_entity_poly.entity_id
_entity_poly.type
_entity_poly.pdbx_seq_one_letter_code
_entity_poly.pdbx_strand_id
1 'polypeptide(L)'
;MLEAAFECFVGTLKWRSPGLSFNDETDSGPKYKTNVYTVGDLGGAAGVMHSDQATGMAYLEVVNQYLAVPGVTVHEYGHAMHYHQKAWVNQSRTGAWWETLANWVADTYKTSDICAPARKNHNQETSPTDIELKKVLGDSHQVIVDGSVDTGNYYQAWPFLAYLTYNPDDFAGLGQDTIRQLQLQYKKDSNETPLHTLARVSQNATVGDIVGRYWARMAYVDIGHPTAQQVFFQQRADIPFASMEAAGTGSYKPKADRQPRYMGANIMPLDVTGTSLEVKVSADAEFVATVAIYREGGESSYVTLTDGAGTVPVQAGDDVSVVVANAPAKPILYDGFDLSAEVSKGLDYTISITGATVKGLSS
;
A
#
# COMPACT_ATOMS: atom_id res chain seq x y z
N MET A 1 4.25 -25.06 2.27
CA MET A 1 4.22 -23.58 2.30
C MET A 1 5.39 -22.94 1.55
N LEU A 2 6.63 -22.94 2.06
CA LEU A 2 7.74 -22.18 1.44
C LEU A 2 8.12 -22.61 0.01
N GLU A 3 8.01 -23.89 -0.32
CA GLU A 3 8.19 -24.36 -1.71
C GLU A 3 7.14 -23.75 -2.66
N ALA A 4 5.90 -23.59 -2.19
CA ALA A 4 4.84 -22.92 -2.94
C ALA A 4 5.09 -21.41 -3.08
N ALA A 5 5.62 -20.77 -2.04
CA ALA A 5 6.02 -19.37 -2.11
C ALA A 5 7.18 -19.19 -3.11
N PHE A 6 8.19 -20.08 -3.08
CA PHE A 6 9.28 -20.10 -4.06
C PHE A 6 8.73 -20.27 -5.49
N GLU A 7 7.86 -21.26 -5.73
CA GLU A 7 7.26 -21.47 -7.04
C GLU A 7 6.47 -20.24 -7.50
N CYS A 8 5.71 -19.58 -6.61
CA CYS A 8 5.01 -18.35 -6.98
C CYS A 8 5.96 -17.20 -7.34
N PHE A 9 6.82 -16.76 -6.41
CA PHE A 9 7.59 -15.54 -6.61
C PHE A 9 8.78 -15.74 -7.56
N VAL A 10 9.50 -16.85 -7.43
CA VAL A 10 10.67 -17.14 -8.29
C VAL A 10 10.23 -17.83 -9.59
N GLY A 11 9.34 -18.82 -9.48
CA GLY A 11 8.86 -19.58 -10.63
C GLY A 11 7.93 -18.77 -11.54
N THR A 12 6.88 -18.17 -11.00
CA THR A 12 5.88 -17.40 -11.77
C THR A 12 6.31 -15.95 -11.98
N LEU A 13 6.59 -15.21 -10.90
CA LEU A 13 6.89 -13.78 -10.95
C LEU A 13 8.35 -13.46 -11.28
N LYS A 14 9.20 -14.47 -11.48
CA LYS A 14 10.60 -14.34 -11.93
C LYS A 14 11.47 -13.45 -11.05
N TRP A 15 11.18 -13.41 -9.75
CA TRP A 15 12.06 -12.80 -8.76
C TRP A 15 13.40 -13.54 -8.75
N ARG A 16 14.48 -12.79 -8.45
CA ARG A 16 15.79 -13.42 -8.25
C ARG A 16 15.72 -14.45 -7.13
N SER A 17 16.22 -15.65 -7.41
CA SER A 17 16.18 -16.78 -6.47
C SER A 17 16.97 -16.49 -5.19
N PRO A 18 16.41 -16.68 -3.99
CA PRO A 18 17.15 -16.57 -2.74
C PRO A 18 18.15 -17.73 -2.54
N GLY A 19 18.15 -18.71 -3.43
CA GLY A 19 19.21 -19.73 -3.47
C GLY A 19 20.53 -19.23 -4.06
N LEU A 20 20.57 -18.05 -4.68
CA LEU A 20 21.78 -17.45 -5.21
C LEU A 20 22.38 -16.48 -4.19
N SER A 21 23.69 -16.56 -3.97
CA SER A 21 24.42 -15.61 -3.13
C SER A 21 24.12 -14.16 -3.54
N PHE A 22 23.88 -13.29 -2.57
CA PHE A 22 23.85 -11.84 -2.75
C PHE A 22 25.13 -11.32 -3.42
N ASN A 23 26.27 -11.96 -3.15
CA ASN A 23 27.58 -11.55 -3.66
C ASN A 23 27.83 -12.03 -5.10
N ASP A 24 26.95 -12.86 -5.69
CA ASP A 24 27.08 -13.29 -7.09
C ASP A 24 26.49 -12.25 -8.04
N GLU A 25 27.35 -11.47 -8.69
CA GLU A 25 26.96 -10.42 -9.64
C GLU A 25 26.45 -10.96 -10.99
N THR A 26 26.64 -12.26 -11.28
CA THR A 26 26.36 -12.87 -12.59
C THR A 26 25.15 -13.79 -12.59
N ASP A 27 24.61 -14.11 -11.41
CA ASP A 27 23.53 -15.09 -11.20
C ASP A 27 23.82 -16.48 -11.80
N SER A 28 25.11 -16.81 -11.93
CA SER A 28 25.62 -18.07 -12.49
C SER A 28 26.15 -19.04 -11.44
N GLY A 29 26.18 -18.62 -10.17
CA GLY A 29 26.66 -19.40 -9.06
C GLY A 29 25.77 -20.61 -8.72
N PRO A 30 26.28 -21.51 -7.85
CA PRO A 30 25.50 -22.64 -7.36
C PRO A 30 24.25 -22.15 -6.60
N LYS A 31 23.16 -22.91 -6.71
CA LYS A 31 21.92 -22.65 -5.98
C LYS A 31 21.88 -23.46 -4.70
N TYR A 32 21.56 -22.80 -3.59
CA TYR A 32 21.36 -23.39 -2.27
C TYR A 32 19.91 -23.29 -1.83
N LYS A 33 19.55 -24.03 -0.77
CA LYS A 33 18.27 -23.85 -0.08
C LYS A 33 18.40 -22.77 0.99
N THR A 34 17.34 -22.00 1.20
CA THR A 34 17.23 -21.10 2.35
C THR A 34 17.01 -21.94 3.60
N ASN A 35 17.87 -21.77 4.61
CA ASN A 35 17.72 -22.46 5.89
C ASN A 35 16.63 -21.81 6.74
N VAL A 36 15.85 -22.64 7.43
CA VAL A 36 14.82 -22.20 8.37
C VAL A 36 15.07 -22.91 9.70
N TYR A 37 15.31 -22.13 10.74
CA TYR A 37 15.52 -22.60 12.10
C TYR A 37 14.30 -22.25 12.95
N THR A 38 13.91 -23.20 13.78
CA THR A 38 12.80 -23.03 14.72
C THR A 38 13.37 -22.75 16.11
N VAL A 39 12.92 -21.68 16.75
CA VAL A 39 13.45 -21.20 18.03
C VAL A 39 12.35 -21.07 19.09
N GLY A 40 12.75 -21.03 20.36
CA GLY A 40 11.80 -20.91 21.48
C GLY A 40 11.21 -19.51 21.65
N ASP A 41 12.00 -18.47 21.38
CA ASP A 41 11.65 -17.06 21.57
C ASP A 41 12.58 -16.15 20.74
N LEU A 42 12.08 -14.96 20.38
CA LEU A 42 12.80 -13.89 19.68
C LEU A 42 12.59 -12.51 20.33
N GLY A 43 12.11 -12.45 21.58
CA GLY A 43 12.06 -11.19 22.34
C GLY A 43 11.01 -10.19 21.83
N GLY A 44 9.92 -10.68 21.23
CA GLY A 44 8.80 -9.87 20.74
C GLY A 44 8.53 -10.02 19.24
N ALA A 45 9.44 -10.60 18.48
CA ALA A 45 9.23 -10.95 17.08
C ALA A 45 8.69 -12.38 16.92
N ALA A 46 7.88 -12.62 15.88
CA ALA A 46 7.38 -13.95 15.53
C ALA A 46 8.37 -14.72 14.63
N GLY A 47 9.18 -13.98 13.87
CA GLY A 47 10.26 -14.47 13.04
C GLY A 47 11.26 -13.35 12.75
N VAL A 48 12.40 -13.72 12.17
CA VAL A 48 13.40 -12.78 11.69
C VAL A 48 14.19 -13.40 10.53
N MET A 49 14.47 -12.60 9.50
CA MET A 49 15.48 -12.92 8.50
C MET A 49 16.86 -12.42 8.94
N HIS A 50 17.84 -13.30 8.87
CA HIS A 50 19.25 -13.00 9.04
C HIS A 50 20.00 -13.16 7.72
N SER A 51 21.15 -12.48 7.60
CA SER A 51 22.06 -12.66 6.48
C SER A 51 23.49 -12.95 6.95
N ASP A 52 24.16 -13.85 6.25
CA ASP A 52 25.60 -14.07 6.39
C ASP A 52 26.31 -13.29 5.28
N GLN A 53 27.03 -12.23 5.68
CA GLN A 53 27.74 -11.36 4.73
C GLN A 53 28.85 -12.09 3.96
N ALA A 54 29.50 -13.10 4.57
CA ALA A 54 30.61 -13.80 3.94
C ALA A 54 30.13 -14.65 2.76
N THR A 55 29.02 -15.36 2.94
CA THR A 55 28.44 -16.20 1.90
C THR A 55 27.41 -15.46 1.04
N GLY A 56 26.88 -14.34 1.53
CA GLY A 56 25.79 -13.59 0.91
C GLY A 56 24.45 -14.34 0.97
N MET A 57 24.26 -15.25 1.92
CA MET A 57 23.05 -16.06 2.03
C MET A 57 22.13 -15.54 3.14
N ALA A 58 20.82 -15.53 2.88
CA ALA A 58 19.81 -15.32 3.92
C ALA A 58 19.40 -16.65 4.59
N TYR A 59 19.03 -16.58 5.87
CA TYR A 59 18.38 -17.67 6.62
C TYR A 59 17.32 -17.10 7.56
N LEU A 60 16.37 -17.93 7.96
CA LEU A 60 15.23 -17.52 8.77
C LEU A 60 15.29 -18.16 10.15
N GLU A 61 14.96 -17.41 11.19
CA GLU A 61 14.56 -17.94 12.49
C GLU A 61 13.08 -17.64 12.71
N VAL A 62 12.31 -18.65 13.14
CA VAL A 62 10.87 -18.50 13.40
C VAL A 62 10.55 -19.13 14.75
N VAL A 63 9.76 -18.44 15.58
CA VAL A 63 9.32 -19.01 16.86
C VAL A 63 8.43 -20.22 16.59
N ASN A 64 8.67 -21.32 17.31
CA ASN A 64 8.07 -22.64 17.06
C ASN A 64 6.57 -22.62 16.73
N GLN A 65 5.78 -21.83 17.45
CA GLN A 65 4.32 -21.76 17.28
C GLN A 65 3.87 -21.09 15.97
N TYR A 66 4.73 -20.30 15.33
CA TYR A 66 4.43 -19.57 14.10
C TYR A 66 5.05 -20.19 12.83
N LEU A 67 5.80 -21.28 12.96
CA LEU A 67 6.50 -21.95 11.86
C LEU A 67 5.57 -22.37 10.71
N ALA A 68 4.32 -22.72 11.03
CA ALA A 68 3.30 -23.10 10.06
C ALA A 68 2.30 -21.97 9.74
N VAL A 69 2.53 -20.75 10.24
CA VAL A 69 1.66 -19.60 9.99
C VAL A 69 2.18 -18.84 8.76
N PRO A 70 1.44 -18.83 7.63
CA PRO A 70 1.91 -18.19 6.40
C PRO A 70 2.22 -16.71 6.56
N GLY A 71 1.40 -15.99 7.32
CA GLY A 71 1.61 -14.56 7.58
C GLY A 71 2.95 -14.24 8.25
N VAL A 72 3.56 -15.20 8.95
CA VAL A 72 4.87 -15.03 9.60
C VAL A 72 5.98 -15.62 8.73
N THR A 73 5.91 -16.92 8.44
CA THR A 73 7.06 -17.59 7.82
C THR A 73 7.26 -17.18 6.35
N VAL A 74 6.18 -16.86 5.62
CA VAL A 74 6.28 -16.34 4.24
C VAL A 74 6.66 -14.87 4.24
N HIS A 75 6.31 -14.10 5.29
CA HIS A 75 6.81 -12.74 5.49
C HIS A 75 8.34 -12.73 5.64
N GLU A 76 8.89 -13.56 6.55
CA GLU A 76 10.35 -13.67 6.71
C GLU A 76 11.05 -14.14 5.43
N TYR A 77 10.41 -15.05 4.69
CA TYR A 77 10.89 -15.46 3.38
C TYR A 77 10.83 -14.32 2.34
N GLY A 78 9.86 -13.41 2.47
CA GLY A 78 9.79 -12.15 1.73
C GLY A 78 11.02 -11.28 1.97
N HIS A 79 11.46 -11.14 3.22
CA HIS A 79 12.72 -10.46 3.55
C HIS A 79 13.92 -11.11 2.87
N ALA A 80 14.01 -12.44 2.88
CA ALA A 80 15.07 -13.14 2.16
C ALA A 80 15.04 -12.85 0.64
N MET A 81 13.87 -12.95 0.01
CA MET A 81 13.71 -12.64 -1.42
C MET A 81 14.05 -11.18 -1.73
N HIS A 82 13.69 -10.26 -0.84
CA HIS A 82 14.00 -8.84 -0.95
C HIS A 82 15.50 -8.59 -0.88
N TYR A 83 16.18 -9.14 0.14
CA TYR A 83 17.64 -9.10 0.26
C TYR A 83 18.30 -9.57 -1.02
N HIS A 84 17.86 -10.72 -1.55
CA HIS A 84 18.43 -11.29 -2.75
C HIS A 84 18.07 -10.56 -4.06
N GLN A 85 17.16 -9.57 -4.08
CA GLN A 85 17.02 -8.63 -5.21
C GLN A 85 18.12 -7.55 -5.24
N LYS A 86 18.86 -7.38 -4.14
CA LYS A 86 20.00 -6.47 -3.97
C LYS A 86 19.72 -4.96 -4.01
N ALA A 87 18.71 -4.51 -4.77
CA ALA A 87 18.58 -3.11 -5.13
C ALA A 87 18.22 -2.17 -3.96
N TRP A 88 17.23 -2.54 -3.16
CA TRP A 88 16.77 -1.75 -2.00
C TRP A 88 17.52 -2.07 -0.70
N VAL A 89 18.67 -2.73 -0.79
CA VAL A 89 19.52 -3.09 0.35
C VAL A 89 20.59 -2.01 0.53
N ASN A 90 20.96 -1.71 1.78
CA ASN A 90 21.95 -0.67 2.14
C ASN A 90 21.56 0.74 1.69
N GLN A 91 20.27 1.07 1.63
CA GLN A 91 19.77 2.41 1.36
C GLN A 91 18.85 2.86 2.50
N SER A 92 19.13 4.01 3.11
CA SER A 92 18.29 4.56 4.19
C SER A 92 16.82 4.74 3.76
N ARG A 93 16.59 5.29 2.55
CA ARG A 93 15.25 5.69 2.08
C ARG A 93 14.36 4.53 1.60
N THR A 94 14.91 3.33 1.46
CA THR A 94 14.12 2.11 1.22
C THR A 94 13.93 1.30 2.50
N GLY A 95 14.58 1.67 3.61
CA GLY A 95 14.55 0.92 4.87
C GLY A 95 13.13 0.71 5.39
N ALA A 96 12.32 1.77 5.45
CA ALA A 96 10.93 1.66 5.92
C ALA A 96 10.05 0.79 5.02
N TRP A 97 10.42 0.56 3.77
CA TRP A 97 9.67 -0.29 2.84
C TRP A 97 9.94 -1.78 3.02
N TRP A 98 10.91 -2.13 3.87
CA TRP A 98 11.33 -3.51 4.15
C TRP A 98 10.15 -4.36 4.64
N GLU A 99 9.44 -3.89 5.67
CA GLU A 99 8.27 -4.56 6.23
C GLU A 99 7.06 -4.50 5.30
N THR A 100 6.85 -3.36 4.64
CA THR A 100 5.78 -3.18 3.63
C THR A 100 5.86 -4.27 2.55
N LEU A 101 7.06 -4.53 2.04
CA LEU A 101 7.29 -5.52 0.99
C LEU A 101 7.09 -6.95 1.51
N ALA A 102 7.60 -7.29 2.69
CA ALA A 102 7.42 -8.62 3.26
C ALA A 102 5.96 -8.93 3.57
N ASN A 103 5.19 -7.96 4.08
CA ASN A 103 3.75 -8.12 4.25
C ASN A 103 3.01 -8.26 2.91
N TRP A 104 3.42 -7.52 1.88
CA TRP A 104 2.88 -7.72 0.52
C TRP A 104 3.18 -9.13 -0.01
N VAL A 105 4.40 -9.66 0.19
CA VAL A 105 4.76 -11.04 -0.20
C VAL A 105 3.87 -12.06 0.52
N ALA A 106 3.73 -11.93 1.84
CA ALA A 106 2.94 -12.84 2.64
C ALA A 106 1.46 -12.80 2.24
N ASP A 107 0.88 -11.61 2.12
CA ASP A 107 -0.52 -11.46 1.75
C ASP A 107 -0.78 -11.95 0.31
N THR A 108 0.04 -11.55 -0.66
CA THR A 108 -0.04 -12.03 -2.04
C THR A 108 0.03 -13.56 -2.09
N TYR A 109 0.93 -14.18 -1.34
CA TYR A 109 0.98 -15.63 -1.22
C TYR A 109 -0.32 -16.23 -0.67
N LYS A 110 -0.88 -15.64 0.38
CA LYS A 110 -2.06 -16.16 1.08
C LYS A 110 -3.34 -16.03 0.26
N THR A 111 -3.50 -14.93 -0.47
CA THR A 111 -4.82 -14.48 -0.96
C THR A 111 -4.92 -14.48 -2.48
N SER A 112 -3.83 -14.19 -3.21
CA SER A 112 -3.90 -13.88 -4.63
C SER A 112 -4.11 -15.11 -5.53
N ASP A 113 -4.74 -14.89 -6.67
CA ASP A 113 -4.81 -15.88 -7.77
C ASP A 113 -3.45 -16.09 -8.45
N ILE A 114 -2.54 -15.11 -8.36
CA ILE A 114 -1.17 -15.20 -8.88
C ILE A 114 -0.46 -16.42 -8.27
N CYS A 115 -0.62 -16.62 -6.97
CA CYS A 115 -0.01 -17.75 -6.26
C CYS A 115 -0.93 -18.98 -6.14
N ALA A 116 -2.17 -18.95 -6.66
CA ALA A 116 -3.10 -20.07 -6.54
C ALA A 116 -2.59 -21.38 -7.18
N PRO A 117 -1.96 -21.38 -8.38
CA PRO A 117 -1.40 -22.59 -8.96
C PRO A 117 -0.31 -23.21 -8.07
N ALA A 118 0.63 -22.40 -7.57
CA ALA A 118 1.70 -22.85 -6.70
C ALA A 118 1.18 -23.37 -5.35
N ARG A 119 0.19 -22.68 -4.75
CA ARG A 119 -0.49 -23.18 -3.54
C ARG A 119 -1.11 -24.56 -3.78
N LYS A 120 -1.86 -24.72 -4.89
CA LYS A 120 -2.48 -25.99 -5.28
C LYS A 120 -1.45 -27.11 -5.47
N ASN A 121 -0.36 -26.85 -6.20
CA ASN A 121 0.71 -27.83 -6.46
C ASN A 121 1.38 -28.37 -5.19
N HIS A 122 1.32 -27.59 -4.11
CA HIS A 122 1.93 -27.90 -2.83
C HIS A 122 0.92 -28.15 -1.71
N ASN A 123 -0.36 -28.43 -2.06
CA ASN A 123 -1.44 -28.71 -1.11
C ASN A 123 -1.58 -27.63 -0.03
N GLN A 124 -1.55 -26.36 -0.44
CA GLN A 124 -1.77 -25.21 0.43
C GLN A 124 -3.10 -24.55 0.04
N GLU A 125 -3.81 -24.05 1.03
CA GLU A 125 -5.09 -23.37 0.84
C GLU A 125 -4.91 -21.85 0.83
N THR A 126 -5.87 -21.15 0.23
CA THR A 126 -6.03 -19.71 0.44
C THR A 126 -6.33 -19.47 1.93
N SER A 127 -5.80 -18.40 2.50
CA SER A 127 -6.09 -18.00 3.89
C SER A 127 -6.49 -16.53 3.95
N PRO A 128 -7.18 -16.08 5.02
CA PRO A 128 -7.62 -14.69 5.15
C PRO A 128 -6.46 -13.69 5.05
N THR A 129 -6.72 -12.49 4.52
CA THR A 129 -5.77 -11.37 4.56
C THR A 129 -5.48 -10.92 6.00
N ASP A 130 -4.28 -10.43 6.26
CA ASP A 130 -3.90 -9.80 7.55
C ASP A 130 -4.06 -8.26 7.50
N ILE A 131 -4.94 -7.74 6.64
CA ILE A 131 -5.12 -6.30 6.47
C ILE A 131 -5.68 -5.63 7.74
N GLU A 132 -5.02 -4.57 8.19
CA GLU A 132 -5.41 -3.78 9.36
C GLU A 132 -6.13 -2.50 8.94
N LEU A 133 -7.37 -2.63 8.43
CA LEU A 133 -8.09 -1.51 7.82
C LEU A 133 -8.32 -0.32 8.76
N LYS A 134 -8.50 -0.56 10.06
CA LYS A 134 -8.63 0.53 11.05
C LYS A 134 -7.38 1.41 11.09
N LYS A 135 -6.18 0.83 10.95
CA LYS A 135 -4.90 1.54 10.87
C LYS A 135 -4.72 2.17 9.49
N VAL A 136 -4.86 1.40 8.41
CA VAL A 136 -4.65 1.89 7.03
C VAL A 136 -5.56 3.07 6.69
N LEU A 137 -6.87 2.94 6.95
CA LEU A 137 -7.84 3.97 6.59
C LEU A 137 -7.96 5.06 7.66
N GLY A 138 -7.86 4.71 8.94
CA GLY A 138 -7.87 5.68 10.03
C GLY A 138 -6.68 6.63 10.01
N ASP A 139 -5.51 6.12 9.62
CA ASP A 139 -4.29 6.89 9.51
C ASP A 139 -3.91 7.19 8.05
N SER A 140 -4.89 7.17 7.14
CA SER A 140 -4.70 7.51 5.72
C SER A 140 -4.08 8.88 5.48
N HIS A 141 -4.21 9.80 6.43
CA HIS A 141 -3.60 11.13 6.41
C HIS A 141 -2.08 11.14 6.66
N GLN A 142 -1.48 10.06 7.15
CA GLN A 142 -0.03 9.97 7.39
C GLN A 142 0.76 9.88 6.07
N VAL A 143 2.08 9.96 6.16
CA VAL A 143 2.95 9.68 5.01
C VAL A 143 2.69 8.25 4.53
N ILE A 144 2.69 8.02 3.21
CA ILE A 144 2.30 6.72 2.61
C ILE A 144 3.06 5.52 3.19
N VAL A 145 4.34 5.72 3.55
CA VAL A 145 5.13 4.78 4.35
C VAL A 145 5.85 5.59 5.43
N ASP A 146 5.38 5.45 6.66
CA ASP A 146 5.89 6.10 7.86
C ASP A 146 6.46 5.03 8.79
N GLY A 147 7.76 5.09 9.04
CA GLY A 147 8.53 4.21 9.90
C GLY A 147 8.66 4.68 11.34
N SER A 148 7.99 5.77 11.72
CA SER A 148 8.07 6.33 13.07
C SER A 148 7.67 5.29 14.12
N VAL A 149 8.46 5.20 15.18
CA VAL A 149 8.22 4.27 16.29
C VAL A 149 6.84 4.52 16.91
N ASP A 150 6.10 3.45 17.18
CA ASP A 150 4.74 3.41 17.76
C ASP A 150 3.60 4.05 16.95
N THR A 151 3.87 4.99 16.05
CA THR A 151 2.84 5.74 15.33
C THR A 151 2.80 5.49 13.82
N GLY A 152 3.88 4.96 13.25
CA GLY A 152 4.03 4.71 11.83
C GLY A 152 3.05 3.67 11.27
N ASN A 153 3.09 3.48 9.96
CA ASN A 153 2.21 2.58 9.21
C ASN A 153 2.97 1.63 8.28
N TYR A 154 4.30 1.57 8.36
CA TYR A 154 5.13 0.82 7.43
C TYR A 154 4.86 -0.69 7.38
N TYR A 155 4.35 -1.30 8.46
CA TYR A 155 3.81 -2.67 8.37
C TYR A 155 2.49 -2.73 7.60
N GLN A 156 1.63 -1.73 7.72
CA GLN A 156 0.28 -1.72 7.17
C GLN A 156 0.17 -1.10 5.77
N ALA A 157 1.23 -0.48 5.24
CA ALA A 157 1.22 0.22 3.95
C ALA A 157 1.22 -0.71 2.71
N TRP A 158 1.32 -2.03 2.90
CA TRP A 158 1.37 -3.01 1.82
C TRP A 158 0.18 -3.01 0.84
N PRO A 159 -1.05 -2.56 1.17
CA PRO A 159 -2.13 -2.48 0.20
C PRO A 159 -1.81 -1.57 -0.99
N PHE A 160 -0.91 -0.59 -0.84
CA PHE A 160 -0.41 0.18 -1.97
C PHE A 160 0.36 -0.71 -2.96
N LEU A 161 1.23 -1.61 -2.48
CA LEU A 161 1.94 -2.56 -3.33
C LEU A 161 0.99 -3.57 -4.00
N ALA A 162 -0.07 -3.99 -3.28
CA ALA A 162 -1.13 -4.82 -3.85
C ALA A 162 -1.87 -4.07 -4.98
N TYR A 163 -2.24 -2.81 -4.76
CA TYR A 163 -2.86 -1.95 -5.77
C TYR A 163 -2.01 -1.82 -7.04
N LEU A 164 -0.71 -1.58 -6.90
CA LEU A 164 0.22 -1.54 -8.04
C LEU A 164 0.32 -2.88 -8.78
N THR A 165 0.22 -3.99 -8.04
CA THR A 165 0.30 -5.36 -8.57
C THR A 165 -0.96 -5.75 -9.34
N TYR A 166 -2.14 -5.44 -8.80
CA TYR A 166 -3.42 -5.76 -9.44
C TYR A 166 -3.78 -4.77 -10.54
N ASN A 167 -3.34 -3.51 -10.40
CA ASN A 167 -3.54 -2.44 -11.37
C ASN A 167 -5.00 -2.32 -11.88
N PRO A 168 -6.00 -2.17 -11.00
CA PRO A 168 -7.41 -2.15 -11.40
C PRO A 168 -7.81 -0.93 -12.25
N ASP A 169 -6.89 0.01 -12.45
CA ASP A 169 -7.05 1.23 -13.25
C ASP A 169 -6.28 1.17 -14.58
N ASP A 170 -5.67 0.02 -14.91
CA ASP A 170 -4.93 -0.21 -16.17
C ASP A 170 -3.85 0.84 -16.45
N PHE A 171 -3.19 1.37 -15.41
CA PHE A 171 -2.06 2.27 -15.58
C PHE A 171 -0.96 1.56 -16.36
N ALA A 172 -0.55 2.16 -17.48
CA ALA A 172 0.44 1.56 -18.36
C ALA A 172 1.78 1.36 -17.62
N GLY A 173 2.37 0.19 -17.80
CA GLY A 173 3.61 -0.20 -17.10
C GLY A 173 3.41 -0.86 -15.73
N LEU A 174 2.20 -0.82 -15.16
CA LEU A 174 1.87 -1.52 -13.91
C LEU A 174 1.17 -2.87 -14.15
N GLY A 175 0.97 -3.66 -13.10
CA GLY A 175 0.46 -5.04 -13.14
C GLY A 175 1.31 -6.02 -12.32
N GLN A 176 1.15 -7.33 -12.58
CA GLN A 176 1.69 -8.39 -11.71
C GLN A 176 3.22 -8.33 -11.51
N ASP A 177 3.97 -7.82 -12.48
CA ASP A 177 5.44 -7.71 -12.41
C ASP A 177 5.92 -6.39 -11.77
N THR A 178 5.01 -5.50 -11.36
CA THR A 178 5.37 -4.13 -10.95
C THR A 178 6.41 -4.13 -9.84
N ILE A 179 6.19 -4.86 -8.75
CA ILE A 179 7.10 -4.83 -7.60
C ILE A 179 8.50 -5.32 -7.98
N ARG A 180 8.60 -6.30 -8.88
CA ARG A 180 9.90 -6.73 -9.42
C ARG A 180 10.52 -5.64 -10.30
N GLN A 181 9.74 -4.98 -11.15
CA GLN A 181 10.22 -3.87 -11.98
C GLN A 181 10.71 -2.68 -11.12
N LEU A 182 10.07 -2.40 -9.99
CA LEU A 182 10.53 -1.37 -9.05
C LEU A 182 11.91 -1.69 -8.45
N GLN A 183 12.25 -2.97 -8.33
CA GLN A 183 13.57 -3.42 -7.87
C GLN A 183 14.58 -3.40 -9.03
N LEU A 184 14.21 -3.91 -10.20
CA LEU A 184 15.11 -3.99 -11.36
C LEU A 184 15.49 -2.63 -11.94
N GLN A 185 14.55 -1.68 -11.93
CA GLN A 185 14.77 -0.33 -12.45
C GLN A 185 15.20 0.67 -11.36
N TYR A 186 15.39 0.20 -10.12
CA TYR A 186 15.96 1.01 -9.06
C TYR A 186 17.38 1.38 -9.42
N LYS A 187 17.75 2.65 -9.27
CA LYS A 187 19.11 3.06 -9.51
C LYS A 187 19.96 2.67 -8.30
N LYS A 188 20.83 1.66 -8.46
CA LYS A 188 21.78 1.22 -7.43
C LYS A 188 22.53 2.43 -6.85
N ASP A 189 22.65 2.47 -5.52
CA ASP A 189 23.36 3.52 -4.77
C ASP A 189 22.80 4.94 -4.93
N SER A 190 21.55 5.07 -5.40
CA SER A 190 20.89 6.39 -5.51
C SER A 190 20.29 6.89 -4.21
N ASN A 191 20.01 5.98 -3.26
CA ASN A 191 19.25 6.26 -2.05
C ASN A 191 17.93 7.00 -2.34
N GLU A 192 17.28 6.67 -3.46
CA GLU A 192 15.93 7.11 -3.78
C GLU A 192 14.88 6.24 -3.09
N THR A 193 13.63 6.72 -3.05
CA THR A 193 12.50 5.92 -2.56
C THR A 193 11.92 5.05 -3.68
N PRO A 194 11.18 3.97 -3.37
CA PRO A 194 10.44 3.19 -4.37
C PRO A 194 9.52 4.00 -5.28
N LEU A 195 9.03 5.15 -4.80
CA LEU A 195 8.22 6.08 -5.58
C LEU A 195 8.98 6.70 -6.76
N HIS A 196 10.30 6.88 -6.66
CA HIS A 196 11.11 7.39 -7.77
C HIS A 196 11.27 6.34 -8.87
N THR A 197 11.40 5.06 -8.50
CA THR A 197 11.35 3.98 -9.50
C THR A 197 9.95 3.83 -10.08
N LEU A 198 8.90 4.02 -9.28
CA LEU A 198 7.53 4.02 -9.80
C LEU A 198 7.34 5.05 -10.90
N ALA A 199 7.88 6.26 -10.75
CA ALA A 199 7.86 7.30 -11.77
C ALA A 199 8.57 6.91 -13.10
N ARG A 200 9.45 5.90 -13.06
CA ARG A 200 10.11 5.35 -14.26
C ARG A 200 9.36 4.16 -14.86
N VAL A 201 8.75 3.34 -14.00
CA VAL A 201 7.99 2.15 -14.40
C VAL A 201 6.63 2.54 -14.97
N SER A 202 5.93 3.51 -14.38
CA SER A 202 4.65 3.98 -14.87
C SER A 202 4.81 4.75 -16.18
N GLN A 203 3.86 4.55 -17.08
CA GLN A 203 3.78 5.24 -18.36
C GLN A 203 2.50 6.07 -18.38
N ASN A 204 2.60 7.32 -18.83
CA ASN A 204 1.46 8.23 -19.02
C ASN A 204 0.65 8.56 -17.75
N ALA A 205 1.19 8.29 -16.56
CA ALA A 205 0.65 8.70 -15.28
C ALA A 205 1.78 9.10 -14.34
N THR A 206 1.57 10.17 -13.59
CA THR A 206 2.49 10.61 -12.54
C THR A 206 2.33 9.73 -11.30
N VAL A 207 3.30 9.77 -10.38
CA VAL A 207 3.15 9.07 -9.09
C VAL A 207 1.99 9.66 -8.29
N GLY A 208 1.77 10.99 -8.40
CA GLY A 208 0.63 11.66 -7.80
C GLY A 208 -0.71 11.11 -8.30
N ASP A 209 -0.85 10.88 -9.60
CA ASP A 209 -2.06 10.28 -10.20
C ASP A 209 -2.33 8.88 -9.64
N ILE A 210 -1.29 8.05 -9.57
CA ILE A 210 -1.37 6.66 -9.10
C ILE A 210 -1.73 6.61 -7.61
N VAL A 211 -1.09 7.43 -6.78
CA VAL A 211 -1.38 7.51 -5.34
C VAL A 211 -2.77 8.10 -5.08
N GLY A 212 -3.15 9.14 -5.82
CA GLY A 212 -4.49 9.73 -5.73
C GLY A 212 -5.58 8.72 -6.08
N ARG A 213 -5.38 7.93 -7.14
CA ARG A 213 -6.31 6.86 -7.51
C ARG A 213 -6.30 5.69 -6.53
N TYR A 214 -5.14 5.30 -6.01
CA TYR A 214 -5.03 4.33 -4.92
C TYR A 214 -5.92 4.73 -3.74
N TRP A 215 -5.81 5.96 -3.25
CA TRP A 215 -6.64 6.42 -2.14
C TRP A 215 -8.13 6.50 -2.49
N ALA A 216 -8.47 6.85 -3.73
CA ALA A 216 -9.84 6.81 -4.21
C ALA A 216 -10.44 5.39 -4.15
N ARG A 217 -9.68 4.38 -4.60
CA ARG A 217 -10.04 2.95 -4.51
C ARG A 217 -10.14 2.47 -3.06
N MET A 218 -9.23 2.95 -2.20
CA MET A 218 -9.23 2.62 -0.78
C MET A 218 -10.49 3.12 -0.03
N ALA A 219 -11.26 4.07 -0.59
CA ALA A 219 -12.55 4.45 -0.02
C ALA A 219 -13.53 3.27 0.11
N TYR A 220 -13.40 2.27 -0.77
CA TYR A 220 -14.18 1.02 -0.75
C TYR A 220 -13.31 -0.24 -0.82
N VAL A 221 -11.99 -0.07 -0.67
CA VAL A 221 -10.95 -1.13 -0.68
C VAL A 221 -11.07 -2.04 -1.92
N ASP A 222 -11.49 -1.50 -3.06
CA ASP A 222 -11.65 -2.23 -4.33
C ASP A 222 -10.36 -2.25 -5.17
N ILE A 223 -9.21 -2.40 -4.49
CA ILE A 223 -7.86 -2.33 -5.08
C ILE A 223 -7.45 -3.57 -5.89
N GLY A 224 -8.43 -4.32 -6.41
CA GLY A 224 -8.21 -5.65 -7.02
C GLY A 224 -7.96 -6.77 -6.00
N HIS A 225 -8.29 -6.55 -4.73
CA HIS A 225 -8.08 -7.50 -3.63
C HIS A 225 -9.41 -7.90 -2.97
N PRO A 226 -10.09 -8.96 -3.45
CA PRO A 226 -11.46 -9.28 -3.04
C PRO A 226 -11.61 -9.57 -1.54
N THR A 227 -10.61 -10.22 -0.92
CA THR A 227 -10.68 -10.53 0.51
C THR A 227 -10.49 -9.28 1.38
N ALA A 228 -9.63 -8.34 0.98
CA ALA A 228 -9.52 -7.05 1.67
C ALA A 228 -10.82 -6.23 1.56
N GLN A 229 -11.46 -6.23 0.39
CA GLN A 229 -12.76 -5.59 0.20
C GLN A 229 -13.85 -6.23 1.07
N GLN A 230 -13.86 -7.55 1.18
CA GLN A 230 -14.79 -8.25 2.07
C GLN A 230 -14.59 -7.83 3.53
N VAL A 231 -13.35 -7.75 4.00
CA VAL A 231 -13.02 -7.28 5.35
C VAL A 231 -13.47 -5.83 5.55
N PHE A 232 -13.34 -4.97 4.54
CA PHE A 232 -13.85 -3.61 4.59
C PHE A 232 -15.34 -3.56 4.86
N PHE A 233 -16.16 -4.27 4.09
CA PHE A 233 -17.62 -4.23 4.30
C PHE A 233 -18.05 -4.82 5.65
N GLN A 234 -17.25 -5.73 6.23
CA GLN A 234 -17.47 -6.24 7.58
C GLN A 234 -17.13 -5.22 8.67
N GLN A 235 -16.15 -4.35 8.43
CA GLN A 235 -15.59 -3.45 9.45
C GLN A 235 -15.95 -1.98 9.26
N ARG A 236 -16.50 -1.56 8.11
CA ARG A 236 -16.64 -0.16 7.68
C ARG A 236 -17.34 0.76 8.68
N ALA A 237 -18.24 0.22 9.50
CA ALA A 237 -18.93 0.98 10.55
C ALA A 237 -17.99 1.46 11.67
N ASP A 238 -16.88 0.76 11.89
CA ASP A 238 -15.91 1.04 12.96
C ASP A 238 -14.66 1.79 12.46
N ILE A 239 -14.59 2.14 11.17
CA ILE A 239 -13.40 2.78 10.60
C ILE A 239 -13.45 4.29 10.91
N PRO A 240 -12.40 4.86 11.54
CA PRO A 240 -12.42 6.25 11.98
C PRO A 240 -12.11 7.22 10.83
N PHE A 241 -13.11 7.52 9.99
CA PHE A 241 -13.00 8.47 8.87
C PHE A 241 -13.11 9.96 9.27
N ALA A 242 -13.29 10.26 10.56
CA ALA A 242 -13.57 11.61 11.07
C ALA A 242 -12.34 12.55 10.99
N SER A 243 -11.99 12.98 9.78
CA SER A 243 -10.83 13.80 9.43
C SER A 243 -11.15 15.29 9.28
N MET A 244 -12.43 15.65 9.17
CA MET A 244 -12.87 16.99 8.81
C MET A 244 -13.53 17.74 9.98
N GLU A 245 -13.51 19.07 9.91
CA GLU A 245 -14.29 19.99 10.74
C GLU A 245 -15.04 21.01 9.87
N ALA A 246 -16.15 21.53 10.38
CA ALA A 246 -16.95 22.52 9.66
C ALA A 246 -16.22 23.87 9.55
N ALA A 247 -16.22 24.45 8.35
CA ALA A 247 -15.66 25.77 8.04
C ALA A 247 -16.74 26.78 7.59
N GLY A 248 -18.01 26.37 7.62
CA GLY A 248 -19.18 27.14 7.20
C GLY A 248 -20.28 26.21 6.68
N THR A 249 -21.42 26.76 6.27
CA THR A 249 -22.51 25.96 5.69
C THR A 249 -22.03 25.27 4.41
N GLY A 250 -22.04 23.94 4.39
CA GLY A 250 -21.59 23.13 3.25
C GLY A 250 -20.07 23.23 2.97
N SER A 251 -19.30 23.78 3.90
CA SER A 251 -17.86 23.97 3.78
C SER A 251 -17.12 23.30 4.94
N TYR A 252 -16.01 22.64 4.63
CA TYR A 252 -15.22 21.85 5.57
C TYR A 252 -13.73 22.07 5.33
N LYS A 253 -12.93 21.77 6.35
CA LYS A 253 -11.47 21.70 6.26
C LYS A 253 -10.94 20.55 7.12
N PRO A 254 -9.74 20.02 6.87
CA PRO A 254 -9.17 18.99 7.74
C PRO A 254 -8.98 19.50 9.16
N LYS A 255 -9.15 18.61 10.14
CA LYS A 255 -8.63 18.85 11.49
C LYS A 255 -7.11 18.99 11.41
N ALA A 256 -6.54 19.85 12.24
CA ALA A 256 -5.11 20.17 12.19
C ALA A 256 -4.19 18.92 12.29
N ASP A 257 -4.59 17.93 13.10
CA ASP A 257 -3.87 16.66 13.29
C ASP A 257 -4.19 15.60 12.22
N ARG A 258 -5.12 15.88 11.31
CA ARG A 258 -5.57 14.98 10.23
C ARG A 258 -5.31 15.53 8.83
N GLN A 259 -4.59 16.65 8.70
CA GLN A 259 -4.17 17.16 7.39
C GLN A 259 -3.35 16.09 6.65
N PRO A 260 -3.65 15.79 5.36
CA PRO A 260 -2.92 14.79 4.60
C PRO A 260 -1.46 15.17 4.43
N ARG A 261 -0.55 14.36 4.95
CA ARG A 261 0.90 14.48 4.75
C ARG A 261 1.30 13.89 3.41
N TYR A 262 2.59 13.88 3.10
CA TYR A 262 3.10 13.44 1.80
C TYR A 262 2.56 12.07 1.36
N MET A 263 1.86 12.05 0.22
CA MET A 263 1.21 10.88 -0.37
C MET A 263 0.12 10.24 0.51
N GLY A 264 -0.35 10.93 1.55
CA GLY A 264 -1.52 10.58 2.35
C GLY A 264 -2.79 11.24 1.82
N ALA A 265 -3.94 10.88 2.42
CA ALA A 265 -5.25 11.38 2.02
C ALA A 265 -6.23 11.59 3.19
N ASN A 266 -7.28 12.35 2.93
CA ASN A 266 -8.52 12.30 3.69
C ASN A 266 -9.59 11.64 2.83
N ILE A 267 -10.27 10.65 3.41
CA ILE A 267 -11.43 9.97 2.82
C ILE A 267 -12.66 10.43 3.59
N MET A 268 -13.63 10.99 2.88
CA MET A 268 -14.82 11.64 3.42
C MET A 268 -16.07 10.92 2.91
N PRO A 269 -16.59 9.91 3.63
CA PRO A 269 -17.88 9.32 3.31
C PRO A 269 -18.99 10.38 3.42
N LEU A 270 -19.96 10.33 2.50
CA LEU A 270 -21.01 11.34 2.39
C LEU A 270 -22.41 10.76 2.67
N ASP A 271 -23.28 11.60 3.21
CA ASP A 271 -24.74 11.44 3.21
C ASP A 271 -25.30 12.25 2.03
N VAL A 272 -25.62 11.56 0.95
CA VAL A 272 -26.14 12.17 -0.29
C VAL A 272 -27.62 12.51 -0.13
N THR A 273 -28.00 13.76 -0.44
CA THR A 273 -29.38 14.24 -0.32
C THR A 273 -30.00 14.61 -1.67
N GLY A 274 -29.24 14.58 -2.76
CA GLY A 274 -29.68 14.94 -4.11
C GLY A 274 -29.31 13.89 -5.18
N THR A 275 -29.50 14.26 -6.44
CA THR A 275 -29.13 13.42 -7.61
C THR A 275 -27.83 13.86 -8.28
N SER A 276 -27.20 14.91 -7.75
CA SER A 276 -25.91 15.41 -8.20
C SER A 276 -25.14 15.97 -7.02
N LEU A 277 -23.83 15.74 -7.04
CA LEU A 277 -22.88 16.26 -6.07
C LEU A 277 -22.02 17.33 -6.77
N GLU A 278 -21.97 18.54 -6.22
CA GLU A 278 -21.00 19.55 -6.65
C GLU A 278 -19.92 19.66 -5.57
N VAL A 279 -18.67 19.51 -5.98
CA VAL A 279 -17.51 19.55 -5.09
C VAL A 279 -16.53 20.58 -5.60
N LYS A 280 -15.98 21.37 -4.68
CA LYS A 280 -14.85 22.26 -4.95
C LYS A 280 -13.86 22.22 -3.81
N VAL A 281 -12.61 21.89 -4.11
CA VAL A 281 -11.46 21.85 -3.20
C VAL A 281 -10.52 22.99 -3.57
N SER A 282 -10.03 23.72 -2.57
CA SER A 282 -9.06 24.80 -2.73
C SER A 282 -7.89 24.59 -1.77
N ALA A 283 -6.68 24.61 -2.30
CA ALA A 283 -5.43 24.53 -1.55
C ALA A 283 -4.34 25.32 -2.28
N ASP A 284 -3.31 25.74 -1.55
CA ASP A 284 -2.14 26.41 -2.14
C ASP A 284 -1.09 25.42 -2.68
N ALA A 285 -1.20 24.14 -2.31
CA ALA A 285 -0.30 23.07 -2.74
C ALA A 285 -0.99 22.12 -3.73
N GLU A 286 -0.19 21.33 -4.46
CA GLU A 286 -0.70 20.32 -5.39
C GLU A 286 -1.44 19.21 -4.63
N PHE A 287 -2.57 18.76 -5.18
CA PHE A 287 -3.39 17.70 -4.63
C PHE A 287 -4.12 16.95 -5.75
N VAL A 288 -4.61 15.75 -5.43
CA VAL A 288 -5.56 15.01 -6.27
C VAL A 288 -6.86 14.87 -5.49
N ALA A 289 -7.96 15.35 -6.07
CA ALA A 289 -9.29 15.17 -5.51
C ALA A 289 -10.15 14.28 -6.41
N THR A 290 -10.85 13.31 -5.83
CA THR A 290 -11.69 12.35 -6.55
C THR A 290 -12.99 12.12 -5.80
N VAL A 291 -14.11 12.05 -6.53
CA VAL A 291 -15.36 11.47 -6.03
C VAL A 291 -15.34 9.98 -6.35
N ALA A 292 -15.34 9.16 -5.31
CA ALA A 292 -15.47 7.72 -5.38
C ALA A 292 -16.92 7.32 -5.12
N ILE A 293 -17.49 6.53 -6.01
CA ILE A 293 -18.86 6.03 -5.89
C ILE A 293 -18.81 4.51 -5.96
N TYR A 294 -19.40 3.86 -4.96
CA TYR A 294 -19.63 2.43 -4.93
C TYR A 294 -21.14 2.16 -5.02
N ARG A 295 -21.54 1.31 -5.95
CA ARG A 295 -22.94 0.96 -6.19
C ARG A 295 -23.22 -0.46 -5.72
N GLU A 296 -24.47 -0.69 -5.36
CA GLU A 296 -24.97 -2.03 -5.08
C GLU A 296 -24.65 -2.97 -6.25
N GLY A 297 -24.08 -4.14 -5.95
CA GLY A 297 -23.58 -5.08 -6.97
C GLY A 297 -22.09 -5.00 -7.26
N GLY A 298 -21.34 -4.08 -6.64
CA GLY A 298 -19.88 -4.04 -6.70
C GLY A 298 -19.28 -3.13 -7.78
N GLU A 299 -20.13 -2.38 -8.50
CA GLU A 299 -19.66 -1.42 -9.49
C GLU A 299 -19.11 -0.16 -8.81
N SER A 300 -17.90 0.24 -9.17
CA SER A 300 -17.26 1.45 -8.67
C SER A 300 -16.92 2.42 -9.79
N SER A 301 -17.11 3.72 -9.55
CA SER A 301 -16.73 4.78 -10.49
C SER A 301 -15.95 5.88 -9.78
N TYR A 302 -14.96 6.43 -10.48
CA TYR A 302 -14.03 7.41 -9.94
C TYR A 302 -13.96 8.64 -10.82
N VAL A 303 -14.42 9.77 -10.30
CA VAL A 303 -14.40 11.05 -11.02
C VAL A 303 -13.36 11.97 -10.42
N THR A 304 -12.25 12.14 -11.12
CA THR A 304 -11.21 13.10 -10.75
C THR A 304 -11.75 14.53 -10.94
N LEU A 305 -11.55 15.39 -9.97
CA LEU A 305 -12.01 16.78 -9.99
C LEU A 305 -10.93 17.67 -10.63
N THR A 306 -11.12 18.02 -11.90
CA THR A 306 -10.22 18.92 -12.62
C THR A 306 -10.14 20.27 -11.93
N ASP A 307 -8.93 20.76 -11.66
CA ASP A 307 -8.67 21.99 -10.91
C ASP A 307 -9.39 22.02 -9.53
N GLY A 308 -9.58 20.85 -8.94
CA GLY A 308 -10.24 20.68 -7.65
C GLY A 308 -11.76 20.82 -7.69
N ALA A 309 -12.40 20.96 -8.85
CA ALA A 309 -13.84 21.17 -8.95
C ALA A 309 -14.54 20.18 -9.90
N GLY A 310 -15.81 19.90 -9.64
CA GLY A 310 -16.63 19.12 -10.55
C GLY A 310 -18.05 18.87 -10.06
N THR A 311 -18.92 18.54 -11.01
CA THR A 311 -20.29 18.07 -10.76
C THR A 311 -20.36 16.60 -11.15
N VAL A 312 -20.81 15.77 -10.22
CA VAL A 312 -20.87 14.31 -10.38
C VAL A 312 -22.31 13.84 -10.22
N PRO A 313 -22.90 13.12 -11.19
CA PRO A 313 -24.20 12.50 -11.02
C PRO A 313 -24.12 11.37 -9.99
N VAL A 314 -25.12 11.32 -9.11
CA VAL A 314 -25.24 10.30 -8.07
C VAL A 314 -26.67 9.77 -8.04
N GLN A 315 -26.85 8.54 -7.59
CA GLN A 315 -28.14 7.88 -7.50
C GLN A 315 -28.50 7.57 -6.05
N ALA A 316 -29.80 7.43 -5.77
CA ALA A 316 -30.24 6.97 -4.46
C ALA A 316 -29.69 5.55 -4.21
N GLY A 317 -29.04 5.35 -3.07
CA GLY A 317 -28.39 4.08 -2.70
C GLY A 317 -26.90 4.00 -3.05
N ASP A 318 -26.35 4.98 -3.78
CA ASP A 318 -24.90 5.08 -3.98
C ASP A 318 -24.20 5.31 -2.63
N ASP A 319 -23.18 4.51 -2.32
CA ASP A 319 -22.20 4.85 -1.30
C ASP A 319 -21.20 5.81 -1.95
N VAL A 320 -21.14 7.06 -1.47
CA VAL A 320 -20.28 8.11 -2.05
C VAL A 320 -19.26 8.62 -1.05
N SER A 321 -18.03 8.80 -1.50
CA SER A 321 -16.95 9.43 -0.74
C SER A 321 -16.24 10.47 -1.60
N VAL A 322 -15.79 11.56 -0.98
CA VAL A 322 -14.78 12.44 -1.59
C VAL A 322 -13.43 12.08 -0.98
N VAL A 323 -12.41 11.97 -1.82
CA VAL A 323 -11.03 11.70 -1.41
C VAL A 323 -10.15 12.85 -1.86
N VAL A 324 -9.37 13.41 -0.94
CA VAL A 324 -8.37 14.45 -1.21
C VAL A 324 -7.01 13.95 -0.76
N ALA A 325 -6.09 13.78 -1.70
CA ALA A 325 -4.75 13.27 -1.46
C ALA A 325 -3.69 14.37 -1.67
N ASN A 326 -2.75 14.48 -0.73
CA ASN A 326 -1.54 15.30 -0.88
C ASN A 326 -0.52 14.52 -1.73
N ALA A 327 -0.80 14.47 -3.03
CA ALA A 327 -0.12 13.60 -3.97
C ALA A 327 0.53 14.44 -5.09
N PRO A 328 1.65 15.12 -4.82
CA PRO A 328 2.33 15.90 -5.85
C PRO A 328 2.83 14.98 -6.98
N ALA A 329 2.79 15.46 -8.23
CA ALA A 329 3.17 14.67 -9.39
C ALA A 329 4.61 14.13 -9.32
N LYS A 330 5.51 14.93 -8.74
CA LYS A 330 6.93 14.58 -8.60
C LYS A 330 7.22 13.99 -7.22
N PRO A 331 7.88 12.81 -7.15
CA PRO A 331 8.32 12.25 -5.89
C PRO A 331 9.31 13.16 -5.14
N ILE A 332 9.22 13.12 -3.81
CA ILE A 332 10.14 13.78 -2.88
C ILE A 332 11.01 12.70 -2.24
N LEU A 333 12.31 12.97 -2.12
CA LEU A 333 13.22 12.10 -1.39
C LEU A 333 12.94 12.20 0.11
N TYR A 334 12.56 11.10 0.75
CA TYR A 334 12.38 11.05 2.19
C TYR A 334 12.88 9.73 2.78
N ASP A 335 13.31 9.78 4.04
CA ASP A 335 13.59 8.60 4.84
C ASP A 335 12.35 8.31 5.69
N GLY A 336 11.76 7.13 5.56
CA GLY A 336 10.57 6.75 6.32
C GLY A 336 10.84 6.63 7.83
N PHE A 337 12.09 6.39 8.24
CA PHE A 337 12.48 6.33 9.66
C PHE A 337 12.93 7.69 10.22
N ASP A 338 13.14 8.70 9.36
CA ASP A 338 13.51 10.07 9.74
C ASP A 338 12.80 11.09 8.83
N LEU A 339 11.50 11.28 9.10
CA LEU A 339 10.64 12.12 8.26
C LEU A 339 11.06 13.60 8.33
N SER A 340 11.35 14.19 7.17
CA SER A 340 11.67 15.62 7.07
C SER A 340 10.44 16.51 7.31
N ALA A 341 10.69 17.79 7.57
CA ALA A 341 9.62 18.79 7.69
C ALA A 341 8.78 18.93 6.41
N GLU A 342 9.39 18.70 5.24
CA GLU A 342 8.70 18.79 3.94
C GLU A 342 7.62 17.72 3.80
N VAL A 343 7.95 16.44 4.07
CA VAL A 343 6.98 15.34 3.96
C VAL A 343 6.01 15.27 5.13
N SER A 344 6.40 15.82 6.28
CA SER A 344 5.55 15.91 7.47
C SER A 344 4.54 17.05 7.40
N LYS A 345 4.72 18.01 6.48
CA LYS A 345 3.80 19.12 6.31
C LYS A 345 2.45 18.61 5.79
N GLY A 346 1.40 18.85 6.57
CA GLY A 346 0.02 18.57 6.17
C GLY A 346 -0.45 19.50 5.05
N LEU A 347 -1.25 18.97 4.14
CA LEU A 347 -2.01 19.74 3.17
C LEU A 347 -3.16 20.44 3.89
N ASP A 348 -3.09 21.77 3.95
CA ASP A 348 -4.20 22.60 4.36
C ASP A 348 -5.08 22.90 3.16
N TYR A 349 -6.38 22.67 3.28
CA TYR A 349 -7.34 22.91 2.21
C TYR A 349 -8.73 23.20 2.76
N THR A 350 -9.56 23.83 1.92
CA THR A 350 -11.00 23.96 2.17
C THR A 350 -11.76 23.22 1.07
N ILE A 351 -12.85 22.55 1.45
CA ILE A 351 -13.74 21.86 0.53
C ILE A 351 -15.18 22.35 0.73
N SER A 352 -15.85 22.73 -0.36
CA SER A 352 -17.29 22.97 -0.37
C SER A 352 -18.02 21.83 -1.09
N ILE A 353 -19.11 21.36 -0.49
CA ILE A 353 -19.93 20.26 -1.01
C ILE A 353 -21.39 20.71 -1.05
N THR A 354 -22.01 20.61 -2.22
CA THR A 354 -23.45 20.80 -2.43
C THR A 354 -24.09 19.49 -2.87
N GLY A 355 -25.26 19.16 -2.32
CA GLY A 355 -25.98 17.92 -2.62
C GLY A 355 -25.66 16.75 -1.68
N ALA A 356 -24.78 16.95 -0.71
CA ALA A 356 -24.46 16.00 0.36
C ALA A 356 -23.83 16.67 1.59
N THR A 357 -23.72 15.92 2.69
CA THR A 357 -22.96 16.30 3.89
C THR A 357 -21.92 15.24 4.24
N VAL A 358 -20.81 15.62 4.89
CA VAL A 358 -19.80 14.66 5.34
C VAL A 358 -20.31 13.87 6.55
N LYS A 359 -20.24 12.54 6.50
CA LYS A 359 -20.63 11.64 7.60
C LYS A 359 -19.70 11.81 8.79
N GLY A 360 -20.25 11.66 10.00
CA GLY A 360 -19.45 11.58 11.23
C GLY A 360 -18.85 12.91 11.71
N LEU A 361 -19.34 14.04 11.20
CA LEU A 361 -19.12 15.34 11.84
C LEU A 361 -19.96 15.39 13.12
N SER A 362 -19.31 15.40 14.29
CA SER A 362 -19.99 15.74 15.53
C SER A 362 -20.45 17.20 15.46
N SER A 363 -21.75 17.42 15.65
CA SER A 363 -22.38 18.73 15.87
C SER A 363 -21.82 19.44 17.08
#